data_AF-A0A2J6PE93-F1
#
_entry.id   AF-A0A2J6PE93-F1
#
_cell.length_a   1.000
_cell.length_b   1.000
_cell.length_c   1.000
_cell.angle_alpha   90.00
_cell.angle_beta   90.00
_cell.angle_gamma   90.00
#
_symmetry.space_group_name_H-M   'P 1'
#
loop_
_entity.id
_entity.type
_entity.pdbx_description
1 polymer ?
#
loop_
_entity_poly.entity_id
_entity_poly.type
_entity_poly.pdbx_seq_one_letter_code
_entity_poly.pdbx_strand_id
1 'polypeptide(L)'
;MGLPPTETLIGTLDQIYALSALENRGELSKIGRQTADFPTDSQVAKAIIASDQLDSSDEVLSIMTMLDESSVLFFRPRGNRDDFSTIWAKENFLQQRFPTLARDVRRQPAKLCERRRVQGKATAYIHPSSVLMGTDPPEKLVLYHELVQTTKEYMRSCIPAQAAWLYELASHYHEKKDIEEMEERKMSKD
;
A
#
# COMPACT_ATOMS: atom_id res chain seq x y z
N MET A 1 3.81 2.98 31.28
CA MET A 1 3.26 3.29 29.95
C MET A 1 2.96 4.79 29.91
N GLY A 2 3.65 5.55 29.05
CA GLY A 2 3.31 6.96 28.82
C GLY A 2 2.20 7.08 27.78
N LEU A 3 1.28 8.02 27.95
CA LEU A 3 0.26 8.30 26.95
C LEU A 3 0.93 8.84 25.68
N PRO A 4 0.51 8.38 24.48
CA PRO A 4 1.01 8.95 23.23
C PRO A 4 0.60 10.42 23.11
N PRO A 5 1.31 11.23 22.30
CA PRO A 5 0.94 12.62 22.04
C PRO A 5 -0.48 12.73 21.47
N THR A 6 -1.23 13.75 21.89
CA THR A 6 -2.60 14.00 21.42
C THR A 6 -2.67 14.13 19.90
N GLU A 7 -1.66 14.74 19.27
CA GLU A 7 -1.56 14.87 17.81
C GLU A 7 -1.51 13.51 17.11
N THR A 8 -0.83 12.53 17.71
CA THR A 8 -0.79 11.16 17.17
C THR A 8 -2.16 10.50 17.27
N LEU A 9 -2.88 10.71 18.37
CA LEU A 9 -4.23 10.19 18.55
C LEU A 9 -5.24 10.82 17.58
N ILE A 10 -5.14 12.14 17.35
CA ILE A 10 -5.98 12.82 16.36
C ILE A 10 -5.68 12.27 14.97
N GLY A 11 -4.40 12.14 14.62
CA GLY A 11 -3.97 11.62 13.33
C GLY A 11 -4.43 10.19 13.06
N THR A 12 -4.45 9.32 14.07
CA THR A 12 -4.98 7.94 13.93
C THR A 12 -6.49 7.92 13.83
N LEU A 13 -7.21 8.76 14.58
CA LEU A 13 -8.66 8.89 14.46
C LEU A 13 -9.07 9.34 13.05
N ASP A 14 -8.36 10.32 12.48
CA ASP A 14 -8.59 10.77 11.11
C ASP A 14 -8.35 9.65 10.08
N GLN A 15 -7.35 8.78 10.30
CA GLN A 15 -7.11 7.62 9.41
C GLN A 15 -8.25 6.61 9.49
N ILE A 16 -8.68 6.25 10.69
CA ILE A 16 -9.73 5.25 10.89
C ILE A 16 -11.07 5.78 10.37
N TYR A 17 -11.32 7.08 10.53
CA TYR A 17 -12.45 7.76 9.92
C TYR A 17 -12.38 7.75 8.38
N ALA A 18 -11.21 8.07 7.79
CA ALA A 18 -11.01 8.00 6.34
C ALA A 18 -11.24 6.58 5.79
N LEU A 19 -10.88 5.56 6.57
CA LEU A 19 -11.16 4.16 6.27
C LEU A 19 -12.63 3.77 6.44
N SER A 20 -13.53 4.70 6.79
CA SER A 20 -14.95 4.42 7.04
C SER A 20 -15.15 3.40 8.18
N ALA A 21 -14.14 3.20 9.02
CA ALA A 21 -14.21 2.31 10.19
C ALA A 21 -14.83 3.04 11.40
N LEU A 22 -14.75 4.38 11.41
CA LEU A 22 -15.38 5.24 12.41
C LEU A 22 -16.45 6.12 11.76
N GLU A 23 -17.56 6.34 12.44
CA GLU A 23 -18.61 7.29 12.04
C GLU A 23 -18.34 8.69 12.61
N ASN A 24 -19.07 9.71 12.11
CA ASN A 24 -18.91 11.12 12.50
C ASN A 24 -19.07 11.38 14.01
N ARG A 25 -19.76 10.48 14.72
CA ARG A 25 -20.00 10.58 16.18
C ARG A 25 -18.91 9.88 17.00
N GLY A 26 -17.92 9.25 16.36
CA GLY A 26 -16.88 8.46 17.02
C GLY A 26 -17.29 7.02 17.33
N GLU A 27 -18.37 6.52 16.73
CA GLU A 27 -18.82 5.14 16.88
C GLU A 27 -18.20 4.22 15.81
N LEU A 28 -17.96 2.95 16.16
CA LEU A 28 -17.48 1.95 15.20
C LEU A 28 -18.57 1.63 14.17
N SER A 29 -18.24 1.72 12.89
CA SER A 29 -19.13 1.30 11.81
C SER A 29 -19.19 -0.23 11.69
N LYS A 30 -20.08 -0.76 10.84
CA LYS A 30 -20.09 -2.20 10.51
C LYS A 30 -18.75 -2.65 9.94
N ILE A 31 -18.19 -1.86 9.02
CA ILE A 31 -16.87 -2.11 8.44
C ILE A 31 -15.81 -2.05 9.54
N GLY A 32 -15.85 -1.04 10.42
CA GLY A 32 -14.87 -0.92 11.51
C GLY A 32 -14.85 -2.12 12.45
N ARG A 33 -16.02 -2.70 12.75
CA ARG A 33 -16.12 -3.95 13.52
C ARG A 33 -15.50 -5.13 12.76
N GLN A 34 -15.84 -5.30 11.48
CA GLN A 34 -15.25 -6.36 10.66
C GLN A 34 -13.74 -6.22 10.54
N THR A 35 -13.23 -5.01 10.31
CA THR A 35 -11.80 -4.70 10.24
C THR A 35 -11.09 -5.06 11.55
N ALA A 36 -11.74 -4.86 12.69
CA ALA A 36 -11.18 -5.21 14.00
C ALA A 36 -11.05 -6.72 14.24
N ASP A 37 -11.75 -7.56 13.47
CA ASP A 37 -11.63 -9.02 13.54
C ASP A 37 -10.38 -9.54 12.80
N PHE A 38 -9.73 -8.71 11.98
CA PHE A 38 -8.52 -9.10 11.25
C PHE A 38 -7.24 -8.84 12.06
N PRO A 39 -6.22 -9.71 11.96
CA PRO A 39 -4.93 -9.57 12.64
C PRO A 39 -3.96 -8.61 11.92
N THR A 40 -4.45 -7.81 10.97
CA THR A 40 -3.66 -6.97 10.07
C THR A 40 -4.00 -5.49 10.27
N ASP A 41 -3.20 -4.60 9.69
CA ASP A 41 -3.50 -3.17 9.68
C ASP A 41 -4.89 -2.85 9.11
N SER A 42 -5.50 -1.78 9.63
CA SER A 42 -6.86 -1.37 9.23
C SER A 42 -6.99 -1.10 7.73
N GLN A 43 -5.92 -0.64 7.07
CA GLN A 43 -5.89 -0.41 5.62
C GLN A 43 -5.95 -1.73 4.83
N VAL A 44 -5.18 -2.73 5.27
CA VAL A 44 -5.11 -4.06 4.63
C VAL A 44 -6.42 -4.82 4.87
N ALA A 45 -6.91 -4.82 6.11
CA ALA A 45 -8.17 -5.43 6.46
C ALA A 45 -9.34 -4.82 5.67
N LYS A 46 -9.39 -3.48 5.51
CA LYS A 46 -10.39 -2.83 4.64
C LYS A 46 -10.28 -3.29 3.19
N ALA A 47 -9.07 -3.41 2.64
CA ALA A 47 -8.86 -3.87 1.27
C ALA A 47 -9.38 -5.30 1.06
N ILE A 48 -9.15 -6.20 2.02
CA ILE A 48 -9.65 -7.59 1.99
C ILE A 48 -11.18 -7.62 2.10
N ILE A 49 -11.78 -6.80 2.98
CA ILE A 49 -13.24 -6.72 3.10
C ILE A 49 -13.86 -6.14 1.81
N ALA A 50 -13.22 -5.15 1.19
CA ALA A 50 -13.69 -4.55 -0.05
C ALA A 50 -13.56 -5.50 -1.25
N SER A 51 -12.51 -6.34 -1.29
CA SER A 51 -12.30 -7.27 -2.40
C SER A 51 -13.39 -8.33 -2.49
N ASP A 52 -14.00 -8.69 -1.36
CA ASP A 52 -15.14 -9.60 -1.30
C ASP A 52 -16.36 -9.04 -2.04
N GLN A 53 -16.57 -7.72 -1.98
CA GLN A 53 -17.65 -7.04 -2.71
C GLN A 53 -17.38 -6.93 -4.22
N LEU A 54 -16.11 -7.04 -4.62
CA LEU A 54 -15.65 -6.95 -6.00
C LEU A 54 -15.31 -8.33 -6.61
N ASP A 55 -15.64 -9.41 -5.91
CA ASP A 55 -15.37 -10.81 -6.34
C ASP A 55 -13.90 -11.05 -6.72
N SER A 56 -12.98 -10.38 -6.02
CA SER A 56 -11.52 -10.39 -6.29
C SER A 56 -10.71 -10.71 -5.03
N SER A 57 -11.29 -11.47 -4.10
CA SER A 57 -10.68 -11.77 -2.80
C SER A 57 -9.40 -12.60 -2.90
N ASP A 58 -9.34 -13.53 -3.85
CA ASP A 58 -8.19 -14.43 -4.02
C ASP A 58 -6.94 -13.69 -4.52
N GLU A 59 -7.13 -12.76 -5.47
CA GLU A 59 -6.08 -11.89 -5.99
C GLU A 59 -5.59 -10.94 -4.91
N VAL A 60 -6.50 -10.30 -4.17
CA VAL A 60 -6.14 -9.36 -3.11
C VAL A 60 -5.42 -10.07 -1.98
N LEU A 61 -5.89 -11.23 -1.50
CA LEU A 61 -5.15 -12.01 -0.50
C LEU A 61 -3.74 -12.36 -1.01
N SER A 62 -3.63 -12.80 -2.26
CA SER A 62 -2.34 -13.14 -2.86
C SER A 62 -1.40 -11.92 -2.87
N ILE A 63 -1.88 -10.76 -3.31
CA ILE A 63 -1.11 -9.50 -3.31
C ILE A 63 -0.69 -9.13 -1.89
N MET A 64 -1.60 -9.17 -0.92
CA MET A 64 -1.30 -8.79 0.47
C MET A 64 -0.26 -9.73 1.08
N THR A 65 -0.36 -11.05 0.84
CA THR A 65 0.66 -12.01 1.29
C THR A 65 2.03 -11.75 0.67
N MET A 66 2.07 -11.36 -0.61
CA MET A 66 3.33 -11.05 -1.30
C MET A 66 3.95 -9.72 -0.84
N LEU A 67 3.14 -8.75 -0.45
CA LEU A 67 3.62 -7.45 0.06
C LEU A 67 4.30 -7.61 1.42
N ASP A 68 3.70 -8.41 2.31
CA ASP A 68 4.24 -8.68 3.65
C ASP A 68 5.61 -9.40 3.57
N GLU A 69 5.83 -10.19 2.52
CA GLU A 69 7.08 -10.93 2.28
C GLU A 69 8.01 -10.31 1.23
N SER A 70 7.74 -9.06 0.83
CA SER A 70 8.37 -8.44 -0.35
C SER A 70 9.90 -8.36 -0.31
N SER A 71 10.51 -8.30 0.88
CA SER A 71 11.96 -8.20 1.05
C SER A 71 12.75 -9.45 0.63
N VAL A 72 12.09 -10.62 0.57
CA VAL A 72 12.73 -11.91 0.22
C VAL A 72 12.41 -12.38 -1.19
N LEU A 73 11.35 -11.86 -1.81
CA LEU A 73 10.91 -12.28 -3.15
C LEU A 73 11.89 -11.93 -4.27
N PHE A 74 12.60 -10.80 -4.14
CA PHE A 74 13.50 -10.33 -5.19
C PHE A 74 14.96 -10.29 -4.73
N PHE A 75 15.67 -11.39 -4.93
CA PHE A 75 17.11 -11.45 -4.69
C PHE A 75 17.88 -10.80 -5.84
N ARG A 76 18.65 -9.74 -5.53
CA ARG A 76 19.54 -9.09 -6.49
C ARG A 76 21.01 -9.33 -6.08
N PRO A 77 21.74 -10.25 -6.74
CA PRO A 77 23.15 -10.46 -6.44
C PRO A 77 23.98 -9.21 -6.76
N ARG A 78 24.95 -8.89 -5.90
CA ARG A 78 25.90 -7.80 -6.15
C ARG A 78 26.89 -8.24 -7.23
N GLY A 79 26.83 -7.66 -8.42
CA GLY A 79 27.88 -7.84 -9.45
C GLY A 79 27.40 -7.96 -10.90
N ASN A 80 26.27 -8.62 -11.16
CA ASN A 80 25.74 -8.80 -12.53
C ASN A 80 24.45 -7.98 -12.71
N ARG A 81 24.51 -6.90 -13.50
CA ARG A 81 23.33 -6.08 -13.83
C ARG A 81 22.58 -6.56 -15.08
N ASP A 82 23.23 -7.34 -15.95
CA ASP A 82 22.76 -7.52 -17.34
C ASP A 82 22.31 -8.95 -17.68
N ASP A 83 22.43 -9.93 -16.77
CA ASP A 83 22.07 -11.34 -17.00
C ASP A 83 20.64 -11.73 -16.57
N PHE A 84 19.77 -10.75 -16.32
CA PHE A 84 18.39 -11.01 -15.89
C PHE A 84 17.50 -11.38 -17.09
N SER A 85 17.53 -12.66 -17.51
CA SER A 85 16.55 -13.18 -18.47
C SER A 85 15.24 -13.56 -17.76
N THR A 86 14.11 -13.54 -18.47
CA THR A 86 12.81 -14.06 -17.96
C THR A 86 12.88 -15.52 -17.52
N ILE A 87 13.81 -16.30 -18.08
CA ILE A 87 14.10 -17.69 -17.72
C ILE A 87 14.83 -17.74 -16.38
N TRP A 88 15.90 -16.95 -16.23
CA TRP A 88 16.63 -16.82 -14.96
C TRP A 88 15.72 -16.31 -13.84
N ALA A 89 14.80 -15.39 -14.17
CA ALA A 89 13.80 -14.88 -13.24
C ALA A 89 12.88 -15.98 -12.69
N LYS A 90 12.33 -16.83 -13.56
CA LYS A 90 11.49 -17.97 -13.17
C LYS A 90 12.23 -18.99 -12.31
N GLU A 91 13.52 -19.20 -12.57
CA GLU A 91 14.33 -20.19 -11.87
C GLU A 91 14.87 -19.70 -10.52
N ASN A 92 15.07 -18.39 -10.35
CA ASN A 92 15.80 -17.84 -9.19
C ASN A 92 15.00 -16.87 -8.31
N PHE A 93 13.92 -16.25 -8.80
CA PHE A 93 13.13 -15.29 -8.00
C PHE A 93 11.94 -15.92 -7.29
N LEU A 94 11.41 -17.03 -7.79
CA LEU A 94 10.44 -17.84 -7.06
C LEU A 94 11.18 -18.94 -6.29
N GLN A 95 11.81 -18.60 -5.16
CA GLN A 95 12.28 -19.65 -4.24
C GLN A 95 11.09 -20.59 -3.96
N GLN A 96 11.31 -21.90 -4.04
CA GLN A 96 10.27 -22.90 -3.84
C GLN A 96 9.56 -22.82 -2.47
N ARG A 97 10.10 -22.05 -1.52
CA ARG A 97 9.45 -21.76 -0.23
C ARG A 97 8.26 -20.82 -0.34
N PHE A 98 8.17 -19.94 -1.35
CA PHE A 98 7.13 -18.90 -1.42
C PHE A 98 5.71 -19.41 -1.69
N PRO A 99 5.43 -20.40 -2.57
CA PRO A 99 4.07 -20.93 -2.74
C PRO A 99 3.54 -21.61 -1.48
N THR A 100 4.45 -22.22 -0.71
CA THR A 100 4.15 -22.86 0.58
C THR A 100 3.98 -21.81 1.66
N LEU A 101 4.83 -20.78 1.69
CA LEU A 101 4.78 -19.71 2.67
C LEU A 101 3.58 -18.77 2.45
N ALA A 102 3.26 -18.37 1.21
CA ALA A 102 2.02 -17.67 0.89
C ALA A 102 0.76 -18.53 1.14
N ARG A 103 0.87 -19.87 1.14
CA ARG A 103 -0.19 -20.78 1.61
C ARG A 103 -0.26 -20.87 3.13
N ASP A 104 0.88 -20.76 3.82
CA ASP A 104 1.00 -20.84 5.28
C ASP A 104 0.65 -19.51 5.96
N VAL A 105 0.97 -18.35 5.37
CA VAL A 105 0.49 -17.01 5.76
C VAL A 105 -1.00 -16.90 5.53
N ARG A 106 -1.53 -17.46 4.42
CA ARG A 106 -2.98 -17.68 4.25
C ARG A 106 -3.62 -18.53 5.37
N ARG A 107 -2.82 -19.26 6.15
CA ARG A 107 -3.26 -20.09 7.28
C ARG A 107 -2.90 -19.51 8.66
N GLN A 108 -2.09 -18.46 8.74
CA GLN A 108 -1.63 -17.87 10.00
C GLN A 108 -2.15 -16.44 10.16
N PRO A 109 -3.05 -16.17 11.13
CA PRO A 109 -3.35 -14.81 11.51
C PRO A 109 -2.26 -14.34 12.47
N ALA A 110 -1.29 -13.57 11.95
CA ALA A 110 -0.50 -12.53 12.63
C ALA A 110 1.00 -12.59 12.33
N LYS A 111 1.55 -11.46 11.87
CA LYS A 111 2.40 -10.53 12.67
C LYS A 111 2.94 -9.44 11.75
N LEU A 112 3.21 -8.27 12.36
CA LEU A 112 3.86 -7.07 11.81
C LEU A 112 2.98 -6.15 10.96
N CYS A 113 2.76 -4.93 11.44
CA CYS A 113 3.49 -3.77 10.93
C CYS A 113 3.23 -2.56 11.82
N GLU A 114 4.28 -1.77 12.07
CA GLU A 114 4.18 -0.45 12.67
C GLU A 114 4.47 0.55 11.55
N ARG A 115 3.46 1.28 11.09
CA ARG A 115 3.60 2.22 9.98
C ARG A 115 3.56 3.66 10.46
N ARG A 116 4.62 4.40 10.14
CA ARG A 116 4.74 5.85 10.37
C ARG A 116 4.13 6.59 9.18
N ARG A 117 3.15 7.47 9.46
CA ARG A 117 2.57 8.39 8.46
C ARG A 117 3.55 9.54 8.22
N VAL A 118 3.90 9.81 6.97
CA VAL A 118 4.46 11.12 6.60
C VAL A 118 3.28 12.00 6.22
N GLN A 119 2.79 12.76 7.20
CA GLN A 119 1.97 13.94 6.92
C GLN A 119 2.93 15.08 6.60
N GLY A 120 3.06 15.43 5.32
CA GLY A 120 3.84 16.58 4.88
C GLY A 120 3.76 16.78 3.37
N LYS A 121 3.97 18.02 2.91
CA LYS A 121 4.29 18.36 1.51
C LYS A 121 5.70 17.86 1.12
N ALA A 122 6.03 16.63 1.50
CA ALA A 122 7.33 16.04 1.24
C ALA A 122 7.34 15.44 -0.17
N THR A 123 8.31 15.83 -0.97
CA THR A 123 8.50 15.28 -2.32
C THR A 123 9.05 13.86 -2.20
N ALA A 124 8.19 12.87 -2.44
CA ALA A 124 8.58 11.46 -2.50
C ALA A 124 8.79 11.00 -3.95
N TYR A 125 9.79 10.16 -4.16
CA TYR A 125 10.15 9.64 -5.49
C TYR A 125 9.73 8.18 -5.63
N ILE A 126 9.46 7.72 -6.84
CA ILE A 126 9.30 6.28 -7.10
C ILE A 126 10.65 5.59 -6.83
N HIS A 127 10.65 4.50 -6.07
CA HIS A 127 11.88 3.77 -5.78
C HIS A 127 12.50 3.19 -7.08
N PRO A 128 13.84 3.20 -7.27
CA PRO A 128 14.49 2.69 -8.49
C PRO A 128 14.24 1.22 -8.81
N SER A 129 13.83 0.41 -7.83
CA SER A 129 13.45 -0.98 -8.06
C SER A 129 11.99 -1.16 -8.50
N SER A 130 11.21 -0.09 -8.55
CA SER A 130 9.82 -0.15 -8.98
C SER A 130 9.76 -0.38 -10.49
N VAL A 131 8.77 -1.16 -10.92
CA VAL A 131 8.48 -1.37 -12.36
C VAL A 131 7.98 -0.09 -13.04
N LEU A 132 7.51 0.89 -12.27
CA LEU A 132 7.09 2.21 -12.78
C LEU A 132 8.26 3.18 -12.97
N MET A 133 9.49 2.78 -12.62
CA MET A 133 10.66 3.61 -12.86
C MET A 133 10.99 3.63 -14.35
N GLY A 134 11.01 4.82 -14.95
CA GLY A 134 11.35 5.01 -16.37
C GLY A 134 10.18 4.87 -17.35
N THR A 135 8.93 4.80 -16.88
CA THR A 135 7.75 4.87 -17.74
C THR A 135 7.65 6.24 -18.43
N ASP A 136 7.38 6.26 -19.73
CA ASP A 136 7.14 7.49 -20.51
C ASP A 136 5.79 7.39 -21.26
N PRO A 137 4.81 8.26 -20.96
CA PRO A 137 4.84 9.32 -19.95
C PRO A 137 4.81 8.78 -18.51
N PRO A 138 5.34 9.53 -17.53
CA PRO A 138 5.29 9.12 -16.13
C PRO A 138 3.84 9.09 -15.63
N GLU A 139 3.56 8.14 -14.73
CA GLU A 139 2.25 8.00 -14.10
C GLU A 139 1.93 9.21 -13.22
N LYS A 140 0.75 9.79 -13.42
CA LYS A 140 0.32 11.01 -12.70
C LYS A 140 -0.06 10.72 -11.25
N LEU A 141 -0.69 9.58 -11.01
CA LEU A 141 -1.19 9.18 -9.71
C LEU A 141 -0.79 7.73 -9.45
N VAL A 142 -0.20 7.49 -8.28
CA VAL A 142 0.26 6.17 -7.85
C VAL A 142 -0.20 5.87 -6.44
N LEU A 143 -0.62 4.63 -6.19
CA LEU A 143 -0.77 4.08 -4.85
C LEU A 143 0.52 3.37 -4.47
N TYR A 144 0.97 3.51 -3.22
CA TYR A 144 2.20 2.90 -2.73
C TYR A 144 1.95 2.12 -1.43
N HIS A 145 2.66 1.00 -1.28
CA HIS A 145 2.56 0.18 -0.07
C HIS A 145 3.44 0.69 1.06
N GLU A 146 4.66 1.16 0.77
CA GLU A 146 5.62 1.56 1.79
C GLU A 146 6.33 2.85 1.38
N LEU A 147 6.64 3.69 2.37
CA LEU A 147 7.50 4.86 2.22
C LEU A 147 8.81 4.60 2.95
N VAL A 148 9.92 4.59 2.21
CA VAL A 148 11.26 4.34 2.75
C VAL A 148 12.03 5.64 2.81
N GLN A 149 12.42 6.05 4.01
CA GLN A 149 13.23 7.24 4.24
C GLN A 149 14.72 6.89 4.22
N THR A 150 15.45 7.47 3.28
CA THR A 150 16.92 7.37 3.19
C THR A 150 17.50 8.79 3.03
N THR A 151 18.49 8.97 2.14
CA THR A 151 18.91 10.30 1.67
C THR A 151 17.79 11.04 0.92
N LYS A 152 16.94 10.28 0.22
CA LYS A 152 15.67 10.75 -0.35
C LYS A 152 14.55 9.85 0.15
N GLU A 153 13.32 10.36 0.14
CA GLU A 153 12.13 9.57 0.43
C GLU A 153 11.67 8.84 -0.83
N TYR A 154 11.52 7.52 -0.73
CA TYR A 154 11.13 6.67 -1.85
C TYR A 154 9.86 5.86 -1.55
N MET A 155 8.93 5.89 -2.50
CA MET A 155 7.74 5.04 -2.52
C MET A 155 8.07 3.66 -3.10
N ARG A 156 7.66 2.59 -2.40
CA ARG A 156 7.85 1.19 -2.82
C ARG A 156 6.52 0.49 -3.06
N SER A 157 6.59 -0.53 -3.93
CA SER A 157 5.44 -1.31 -4.41
C SER A 157 4.33 -0.39 -4.90
N CYS A 158 4.66 0.39 -5.92
CA CYS A 158 3.75 1.37 -6.50
C CYS A 158 2.88 0.73 -7.59
N ILE A 159 1.61 1.11 -7.64
CA ILE A 159 0.70 0.80 -8.75
C ILE A 159 0.10 2.09 -9.32
N PRO A 160 -0.13 2.17 -10.64
CA PRO A 160 -0.88 3.28 -11.23
C PRO A 160 -2.30 3.30 -10.66
N ALA A 161 -2.84 4.49 -10.44
CA ALA A 161 -4.22 4.67 -10.00
C ALA A 161 -4.91 5.76 -10.80
N GLN A 162 -6.22 5.61 -10.96
CA GLN A 162 -7.05 6.62 -11.63
C GLN A 162 -7.66 7.55 -10.59
N ALA A 163 -7.66 8.85 -10.87
CA ALA A 163 -8.24 9.84 -9.98
C ALA A 163 -9.75 9.61 -9.75
N ALA A 164 -10.46 9.11 -10.78
CA ALA A 164 -11.87 8.72 -10.68
C ALA A 164 -12.15 7.73 -9.53
N TRP A 165 -11.24 6.79 -9.27
CA TRP A 165 -11.42 5.79 -8.20
C TRP A 165 -11.44 6.44 -6.80
N LEU A 166 -10.74 7.56 -6.61
CA LEU A 166 -10.78 8.30 -5.34
C LEU A 166 -12.15 8.91 -5.08
N TYR A 167 -12.80 9.41 -6.13
CA TYR A 167 -14.16 9.94 -6.02
C TYR A 167 -15.16 8.82 -5.72
N GLU A 168 -15.05 7.68 -6.41
CA GLU A 168 -15.96 6.55 -6.24
C GLU A 168 -15.83 5.88 -4.85
N LEU A 169 -14.60 5.69 -4.37
CA LEU A 169 -14.33 4.91 -3.16
C LEU A 169 -14.17 5.76 -1.89
N ALA A 170 -13.91 7.06 -2.03
CA ALA A 170 -13.57 7.93 -0.91
C ALA A 170 -14.18 9.34 -1.04
N SER A 171 -15.40 9.46 -1.57
CA SER A 171 -16.13 10.74 -1.69
C SER A 171 -16.34 11.47 -0.36
N HIS A 172 -16.32 10.75 0.77
CA HIS A 172 -16.43 11.33 2.12
C HIS A 172 -15.11 11.94 2.63
N TYR A 173 -13.99 11.67 1.96
CA TYR A 173 -12.66 12.08 2.37
C TYR A 173 -12.00 13.06 1.40
N HIS A 174 -12.27 12.94 0.10
CA HIS A 174 -11.75 13.84 -0.92
C HIS A 174 -12.85 14.75 -1.47
N GLU A 175 -12.63 16.07 -1.44
CA GLU A 175 -13.50 17.02 -2.13
C GLU A 175 -13.24 16.97 -3.64
N LYS A 176 -14.26 17.26 -4.46
CA LYS A 176 -14.13 17.27 -5.94
C LYS A 176 -12.97 18.14 -6.42
N LYS A 177 -12.79 19.29 -5.77
CA LYS A 177 -11.74 20.25 -6.08
C LYS A 177 -10.33 19.66 -5.89
N ASP A 178 -10.13 18.86 -4.86
CA ASP A 178 -8.82 18.25 -4.58
C ASP A 178 -8.43 17.23 -5.66
N ILE A 179 -9.42 16.53 -6.21
CA ILE A 179 -9.23 15.51 -7.25
C ILE A 179 -8.90 16.18 -8.59
N GLU A 180 -9.62 17.25 -8.95
CA GLU A 180 -9.37 18.04 -10.16
C GLU A 180 -7.94 18.61 -10.15
N GLU A 181 -7.49 19.16 -9.01
CA GLU A 181 -6.10 19.63 -8.86
C GLU A 181 -5.06 18.52 -9.04
N MET A 182 -5.36 17.27 -8.65
CA MET A 182 -4.44 16.13 -8.83
C MET A 182 -4.29 15.72 -10.29
N GLU A 183 -5.32 15.88 -11.12
CA GLU A 183 -5.25 15.58 -12.56
C GLU A 183 -4.48 16.63 -13.36
N GLU A 184 -4.57 17.88 -12.91
CA GLU A 184 -3.96 19.05 -13.56
C GLU A 184 -2.47 19.23 -13.24
N ARG A 185 -2.01 18.76 -12.06
CA ARG A 185 -0.60 18.88 -11.66
C ARG A 185 0.29 18.08 -12.61
N LYS A 186 1.04 18.81 -13.44
CA LYS A 186 2.12 18.23 -14.25
C LYS A 186 3.26 17.80 -13.34
N MET A 187 3.71 16.56 -13.49
CA MET A 187 4.88 16.04 -12.78
C MET A 187 6.13 16.84 -13.17
N SER A 188 6.91 17.27 -12.18
CA SER A 188 8.25 17.85 -12.41
C SER A 188 9.13 16.78 -13.04
N LYS A 189 9.76 17.09 -14.18
CA LYS A 189 10.79 16.24 -14.77
C LYS A 189 12.10 16.56 -14.07
N ASP A 190 12.48 15.75 -13.10
CA ASP A 190 13.82 15.76 -12.49
C ASP A 190 14.44 14.36 -12.53
#